data_AF-A0A520EGZ7-F1
#
_entry.id   AF-A0A520EGZ7-F1
#
_cell.length_a   1.000
_cell.length_b   1.000
_cell.length_c   1.000
_cell.angle_alpha   90.00
_cell.angle_beta   90.00
_cell.angle_gamma   90.00
#
_symmetry.space_group_name_H-M   'P 1'
#
loop_
_entity.id
_entity.type
_entity.pdbx_description
1 polymer ?
#
loop_
_entity_poly.entity_id
_entity_poly.type
_entity_poly.pdbx_seq_one_letter_code
_entity_poly.pdbx_strand_id
1 'polypeptide(L)'
;TAFRAGDREVELRGYLTLNPLKYTHPLLSIVLPVVFIAIGGIGLPGGAVYLRTGQFSASTQRRIALAGPFANAVVAVALLVVIRLFGTDGTNAAFWYGLSFLAFLQIMATILNLIPVPGLDGYAALEPSLSPTTRASLNQVKGYGILVLVALLFVPAVNAVFFGAIYTLFGLSGVPEYFAGNGNYLMRFWI
;
A
#
# COMPACT_ATOMS: atom_id res chain seq x y z
N THR A 1 -25.04 -7.82 -19.90
CA THR A 1 -25.19 -6.41 -20.31
C THR A 1 -26.11 -5.70 -19.31
N ALA A 2 -25.50 -4.95 -18.39
CA ALA A 2 -26.16 -4.22 -17.30
C ALA A 2 -26.88 -2.94 -17.79
N PHE A 3 -27.59 -3.05 -18.91
CA PHE A 3 -28.42 -1.99 -19.51
C PHE A 3 -29.92 -2.33 -19.41
N ARG A 4 -30.26 -3.60 -19.18
CA ARG A 4 -31.67 -4.07 -19.12
C ARG A 4 -32.28 -3.99 -17.72
N ALA A 5 -31.55 -3.50 -16.71
CA ALA A 5 -31.97 -3.50 -15.31
C ALA A 5 -32.50 -2.14 -14.79
N GLY A 6 -32.73 -1.15 -15.67
CA GLY A 6 -33.65 -0.05 -15.37
C GLY A 6 -33.18 0.97 -14.32
N ASP A 7 -31.87 1.22 -14.20
CA ASP A 7 -31.37 2.28 -13.34
C ASP A 7 -31.09 3.55 -14.18
N ARG A 8 -31.95 4.56 -14.03
CA ARG A 8 -31.88 5.85 -14.76
C ARG A 8 -31.14 6.95 -13.98
N GLU A 9 -30.26 6.59 -13.05
CA GLU A 9 -29.42 7.56 -12.30
C GLU A 9 -27.90 7.40 -12.53
N VAL A 10 -27.47 6.76 -13.62
CA VAL A 10 -26.03 6.55 -13.89
C VAL A 10 -25.38 7.70 -14.71
N GLU A 11 -26.12 8.73 -15.09
CA GLU A 11 -25.62 9.74 -16.05
C GLU A 11 -25.05 11.04 -15.46
N LEU A 12 -24.97 11.21 -14.13
CA LEU A 12 -24.64 12.52 -13.54
C LEU A 12 -23.42 12.61 -12.62
N ARG A 13 -22.48 11.66 -12.67
CA ARG A 13 -21.19 11.85 -11.98
C ARG A 13 -20.01 11.38 -12.81
N GLY A 14 -19.51 12.25 -13.70
CA GLY A 14 -18.08 12.52 -13.92
C GLY A 14 -17.07 11.38 -14.15
N TYR A 15 -17.48 10.12 -14.26
CA TYR A 15 -16.59 8.96 -14.41
C TYR A 15 -16.04 8.80 -15.83
N LEU A 16 -16.43 9.69 -16.76
CA LEU A 16 -15.99 9.70 -18.16
C LEU A 16 -15.11 10.91 -18.51
N THR A 17 -14.57 11.63 -17.53
CA THR A 17 -13.50 12.59 -17.78
C THR A 17 -12.15 12.01 -17.36
N LEU A 18 -11.28 11.74 -18.33
CA LEU A 18 -9.82 11.59 -18.17
C LEU A 18 -9.20 12.94 -17.76
N ASN A 19 -9.72 13.53 -16.68
CA ASN A 19 -9.21 14.78 -16.15
C ASN A 19 -8.71 14.53 -14.72
N PRO A 20 -7.40 14.24 -14.55
CA PRO A 20 -6.81 13.97 -13.24
C PRO A 20 -6.86 15.18 -12.28
N LEU A 21 -7.22 16.38 -12.77
CA LEU A 21 -7.36 17.59 -11.95
C LEU A 21 -8.72 17.68 -11.23
N LYS A 22 -9.71 16.88 -11.64
CA LYS A 22 -11.05 16.85 -11.00
C LYS A 22 -11.18 15.82 -9.89
N TYR A 23 -10.20 14.92 -9.76
CA TYR A 23 -10.18 13.88 -8.73
C TYR A 23 -9.22 14.30 -7.61
N THR A 24 -9.79 14.86 -6.55
CA THR A 24 -9.20 15.00 -5.20
C THR A 24 -7.98 15.93 -5.10
N HIS A 25 -8.06 16.92 -4.19
CA HIS A 25 -7.00 17.87 -3.80
C HIS A 25 -5.61 17.60 -4.43
N PRO A 26 -5.19 18.35 -5.47
CA PRO A 26 -3.93 18.12 -6.20
C PRO A 26 -2.69 18.05 -5.30
N LEU A 27 -2.72 18.82 -4.20
CA LEU A 27 -1.71 18.77 -3.15
C LEU A 27 -1.60 17.38 -2.47
N LEU A 28 -2.72 16.73 -2.15
CA LEU A 28 -2.69 15.43 -1.46
C LEU A 28 -2.42 14.27 -2.42
N SER A 29 -2.92 14.33 -3.66
CA SER A 29 -2.78 13.23 -4.63
C SER A 29 -1.46 13.25 -5.41
N ILE A 30 -0.80 14.41 -5.55
CA ILE A 30 0.43 14.56 -6.35
C ILE A 30 1.61 14.98 -5.47
N VAL A 31 1.45 15.99 -4.60
CA VAL A 31 2.57 16.48 -3.78
C VAL A 31 2.94 15.46 -2.71
N LEU A 32 1.98 14.80 -2.06
CA LEU A 32 2.27 13.77 -1.05
C LEU A 32 3.10 12.59 -1.63
N PRO A 33 2.68 11.93 -2.73
CA PRO A 33 3.48 10.85 -3.31
C PRO A 33 4.87 11.29 -3.78
N VAL A 34 4.99 12.48 -4.39
CA VAL A 34 6.28 13.03 -4.82
C VAL A 34 7.19 13.34 -3.63
N VAL A 35 6.64 13.91 -2.55
CA VAL A 35 7.37 14.17 -1.31
C VAL A 35 7.79 12.87 -0.62
N PHE A 36 6.98 11.81 -0.64
CA PHE A 36 7.40 10.50 -0.09
C PHE A 36 8.48 9.82 -0.90
N ILE A 37 8.40 9.91 -2.22
CA ILE A 37 9.45 9.44 -3.13
C ILE A 37 10.74 10.22 -2.88
N ALA A 38 10.65 11.55 -2.73
CA ALA A 38 11.80 12.43 -2.50
C ALA A 38 12.44 12.27 -1.11
N ILE A 39 11.66 12.03 -0.04
CA ILE A 39 12.18 11.97 1.33
C ILE A 39 12.72 10.57 1.68
N GLY A 40 12.23 9.49 1.08
CA GLY A 40 12.61 8.16 1.60
C GLY A 40 12.15 6.92 0.87
N GLY A 41 11.38 7.00 -0.20
CA GLY A 41 10.91 5.79 -0.91
C GLY A 41 9.80 5.05 -0.17
N ILE A 42 9.02 5.73 0.68
CA ILE A 42 7.80 5.16 1.27
C ILE A 42 6.76 5.03 0.14
N GLY A 43 6.70 3.86 -0.47
CA GLY A 43 5.61 3.44 -1.33
C GLY A 43 4.33 3.27 -0.51
N LEU A 44 3.59 4.36 -0.34
CA LEU A 44 2.21 4.26 0.12
C LEU A 44 1.40 3.53 -0.97
N PRO A 45 0.67 2.46 -0.63
CA PRO A 45 -0.19 1.78 -1.60
C PRO A 45 -1.21 2.78 -2.16
N GLY A 46 -1.42 2.70 -3.48
CA GLY A 46 -2.30 3.60 -4.23
C GLY A 46 -3.67 3.74 -3.59
N GLY A 47 -4.22 4.96 -3.66
CA GLY A 47 -5.40 5.40 -2.92
C GLY A 47 -6.51 4.35 -2.83
N ALA A 48 -6.96 4.12 -1.59
CA ALA A 48 -8.03 3.19 -1.24
C ALA A 48 -9.24 3.36 -2.17
N VAL A 49 -9.49 2.34 -3.00
CA VAL A 49 -10.75 2.23 -3.72
C VAL A 49 -11.82 1.88 -2.69
N TYR A 50 -12.61 2.89 -2.31
CA TYR A 50 -13.74 2.74 -1.40
C TYR A 50 -14.80 1.82 -2.02
N LEU A 51 -14.69 0.51 -1.80
CA LEU A 51 -15.77 -0.42 -2.09
C LEU A 51 -16.91 -0.16 -1.10
N ARG A 52 -18.12 0.10 -1.62
CA ARG A 52 -19.34 0.23 -0.81
C ARG A 52 -19.72 -1.16 -0.28
N THR A 53 -19.20 -1.53 0.89
CA THR A 53 -19.32 -2.88 1.48
C THR A 53 -20.63 -3.14 2.23
N GLY A 54 -21.61 -2.23 2.18
CA GLY A 54 -22.85 -2.32 2.96
C GLY A 54 -23.77 -3.52 2.66
N GLN A 55 -23.42 -4.38 1.70
CA GLN A 55 -24.22 -5.54 1.28
C GLN A 55 -23.52 -6.90 1.49
N PHE A 56 -22.28 -6.92 1.97
CA PHE A 56 -21.54 -8.18 2.15
C PHE A 56 -21.51 -8.63 3.61
N SER A 57 -21.44 -9.94 3.84
CA SER A 57 -21.23 -10.49 5.18
C SER A 57 -19.87 -10.06 5.74
N ALA A 58 -19.77 -9.99 7.07
CA ALA A 58 -18.54 -9.62 7.77
C ALA A 58 -17.31 -10.47 7.36
N SER A 59 -17.53 -11.76 7.08
CA SER A 59 -16.47 -12.68 6.62
C SER A 59 -16.01 -12.37 5.20
N THR A 60 -16.94 -12.03 4.29
CA THR A 60 -16.62 -11.64 2.91
C THR A 60 -15.89 -10.30 2.87
N GLN A 61 -16.33 -9.32 3.66
CA GLN A 61 -15.65 -8.03 3.77
C GLN A 61 -14.19 -8.19 4.25
N ARG A 62 -13.96 -9.04 5.25
CA ARG A 62 -12.60 -9.34 5.74
C ARG A 62 -11.73 -10.01 4.66
N ARG A 63 -12.26 -10.97 3.91
CA ARG A 63 -11.50 -11.65 2.84
C ARG A 63 -11.12 -10.70 1.71
N ILE A 64 -12.04 -9.83 1.30
CA ILE A 64 -11.78 -8.83 0.25
C ILE A 64 -10.70 -7.86 0.70
N ALA A 65 -10.80 -7.34 1.93
CA ALA A 65 -9.81 -6.44 2.49
C ALA A 65 -8.41 -7.09 2.55
N LEU A 66 -8.31 -8.33 3.02
CA LEU A 66 -7.02 -9.02 3.16
C LEU A 66 -6.44 -9.53 1.81
N ALA A 67 -7.22 -9.53 0.73
CA ALA A 67 -6.74 -10.02 -0.57
C ALA A 67 -5.60 -9.16 -1.13
N GLY A 68 -5.64 -7.83 -0.94
CA GLY A 68 -4.57 -6.91 -1.35
C GLY A 68 -3.23 -7.18 -0.64
N PRO A 69 -3.16 -7.08 0.71
CA PRO A 69 -1.95 -7.38 1.44
C PRO A 69 -1.43 -8.81 1.21
N PHE A 70 -2.33 -9.77 1.01
CA PHE A 70 -1.96 -11.14 0.67
C PHE A 70 -1.30 -11.24 -0.70
N ALA A 71 -1.85 -10.59 -1.74
CA ALA A 71 -1.24 -10.56 -3.06
C ALA A 71 0.15 -9.93 -3.03
N ASN A 72 0.31 -8.78 -2.34
CA ASN A 72 1.61 -8.14 -2.15
C ASN A 72 2.60 -9.08 -1.44
N ALA A 73 2.16 -9.80 -0.41
CA ALA A 73 3.02 -10.74 0.30
C ALA A 73 3.46 -11.92 -0.58
N VAL A 74 2.55 -12.49 -1.38
CA VAL A 74 2.86 -13.56 -2.33
C VAL A 74 3.87 -13.09 -3.37
N VAL A 75 3.67 -11.89 -3.93
CA VAL A 75 4.61 -11.31 -4.90
C VAL A 75 5.98 -11.07 -4.25
N ALA A 76 6.02 -10.50 -3.04
CA ALA A 76 7.27 -10.31 -2.30
C ALA A 76 8.04 -11.62 -2.13
N VAL A 77 7.38 -12.66 -1.64
CA VAL A 77 7.98 -13.99 -1.45
C VAL A 77 8.49 -14.56 -2.78
N ALA A 78 7.67 -14.51 -3.83
CA ALA A 78 8.06 -15.01 -5.15
C ALA A 78 9.31 -14.30 -5.69
N LEU A 79 9.36 -12.97 -5.60
CA LEU A 79 10.52 -12.18 -6.02
C LEU A 79 11.77 -12.54 -5.22
N LEU A 80 11.68 -12.60 -3.89
CA LEU A 80 12.81 -12.92 -3.02
C LEU A 80 13.36 -14.32 -3.27
N VAL A 81 12.48 -15.31 -3.49
CA VAL A 81 12.90 -16.68 -3.84
C VAL A 81 13.66 -16.69 -5.17
N VAL A 82 13.16 -16.00 -6.20
CA VAL A 82 13.83 -15.90 -7.50
C VAL A 82 15.19 -15.22 -7.37
N ILE A 83 15.28 -14.10 -6.65
CA ILE A 83 16.54 -13.38 -6.42
C ILE A 83 17.53 -14.27 -5.66
N ARG A 84 17.07 -14.98 -4.62
CA ARG A 84 17.92 -15.84 -3.80
C ARG A 84 18.54 -16.99 -4.61
N LEU A 85 17.79 -17.57 -5.54
CA LEU A 85 18.20 -18.70 -6.36
C LEU A 85 19.05 -18.31 -7.56
N PHE A 86 18.76 -17.17 -8.20
CA PHE A 86 19.35 -16.81 -9.50
C PHE A 86 20.12 -15.49 -9.51
N GLY A 87 19.89 -14.61 -8.53
CA GLY A 87 20.37 -13.22 -8.57
C GLY A 87 21.55 -12.90 -7.67
N THR A 88 22.14 -13.90 -7.01
CA THR A 88 23.25 -13.70 -6.05
C THR A 88 24.64 -13.99 -6.63
N ASP A 89 24.71 -14.33 -7.93
CA ASP A 89 25.96 -14.67 -8.63
C ASP A 89 26.78 -13.45 -9.10
N GLY A 90 26.24 -12.24 -8.94
CA GLY A 90 26.88 -10.98 -9.33
C GLY A 90 26.68 -10.58 -10.80
N THR A 91 26.03 -11.40 -11.62
CA THR A 91 25.69 -11.03 -13.00
C THR A 91 24.50 -10.07 -13.01
N ASN A 92 24.47 -9.11 -13.93
CA ASN A 92 23.35 -8.16 -14.08
C ASN A 92 22.93 -7.47 -12.76
N ALA A 93 23.90 -7.09 -11.92
CA ALA A 93 23.64 -6.58 -10.56
C ALA A 93 22.56 -5.48 -10.49
N ALA A 94 22.54 -4.55 -11.46
CA ALA A 94 21.53 -3.49 -11.52
C ALA A 94 20.09 -4.02 -11.63
N PHE A 95 19.86 -5.08 -12.42
CA PHE A 95 18.56 -5.72 -12.55
C PHE A 95 18.13 -6.36 -11.23
N TRP A 96 19.02 -7.11 -10.58
CA TRP A 96 18.72 -7.77 -9.31
C TRP A 96 18.53 -6.79 -8.15
N TYR A 97 19.26 -5.69 -8.13
CA TYR A 97 19.06 -4.59 -7.19
C TYR A 97 17.68 -3.96 -7.37
N GLY A 98 17.29 -3.66 -8.62
CA GLY A 98 15.95 -3.15 -8.92
C GLY A 98 14.84 -4.12 -8.51
N LEU A 99 14.99 -5.41 -8.80
CA LEU A 99 14.03 -6.45 -8.42
C LEU A 99 13.94 -6.63 -6.90
N SER A 100 15.07 -6.52 -6.20
CA SER A 100 15.12 -6.56 -4.74
C SER A 100 14.44 -5.35 -4.11
N PHE A 101 14.61 -4.17 -4.69
CA PHE A 101 13.89 -2.99 -4.26
C PHE A 101 12.38 -3.13 -4.51
N LEU A 102 11.96 -3.71 -5.64
CA LEU A 102 10.54 -4.04 -5.86
C LEU A 102 10.01 -5.00 -4.79
N ALA A 103 10.74 -6.06 -4.46
CA ALA A 103 10.36 -6.98 -3.38
C ALA A 103 10.23 -6.26 -2.03
N PHE A 104 11.17 -5.37 -1.72
CA PHE A 104 11.12 -4.52 -0.53
C PHE A 104 9.86 -3.64 -0.49
N LEU A 105 9.49 -3.02 -1.62
CA LEU A 105 8.25 -2.23 -1.74
C LEU A 105 6.99 -3.08 -1.52
N GLN A 106 6.99 -4.35 -1.98
CA GLN A 106 5.86 -5.26 -1.75
C GLN A 106 5.71 -5.63 -0.27
N ILE A 107 6.82 -5.93 0.42
CA ILE A 107 6.81 -6.18 1.87
C ILE A 107 6.27 -4.95 2.61
N MET A 108 6.79 -3.76 2.27
CA MET A 108 6.33 -2.51 2.87
C MET A 108 4.84 -2.29 2.64
N ALA A 109 4.34 -2.51 1.42
CA ALA A 109 2.92 -2.39 1.09
C ALA A 109 2.07 -3.39 1.87
N THR A 110 2.52 -4.64 2.05
CA THR A 110 1.87 -5.62 2.92
C THR A 110 1.79 -5.13 4.36
N ILE A 111 2.90 -4.68 4.95
CA ILE A 111 2.92 -4.21 6.34
C ILE A 111 1.98 -3.02 6.50
N LEU A 112 2.10 -1.99 5.64
CA LEU A 112 1.23 -0.81 5.67
C LEU A 112 -0.24 -1.21 5.58
N ASN A 113 -0.61 -2.06 4.63
CA ASN A 113 -1.98 -2.50 4.46
C ASN A 113 -2.49 -3.37 5.59
N LEU A 114 -1.65 -3.91 6.46
CA LEU A 114 -2.07 -4.64 7.67
C LEU A 114 -2.21 -3.73 8.90
N ILE A 115 -1.72 -2.48 8.85
CA ILE A 115 -1.88 -1.53 9.96
C ILE A 115 -3.38 -1.20 10.11
N PRO A 116 -3.94 -1.25 11.34
CA PRO A 116 -5.36 -1.02 11.60
C PRO A 116 -5.73 0.48 11.59
N VAL A 117 -5.29 1.22 10.57
CA VAL A 117 -5.57 2.65 10.39
C VAL A 117 -6.73 2.83 9.41
N PRO A 118 -7.73 3.68 9.73
CA PRO A 118 -8.83 3.99 8.83
C PRO A 118 -8.35 4.42 7.45
N GLY A 119 -8.86 3.76 6.40
CA GLY A 119 -8.44 3.98 5.01
C GLY A 119 -7.45 2.94 4.47
N LEU A 120 -6.93 2.04 5.32
CA LEU A 120 -6.13 0.88 4.90
C LEU A 120 -6.94 -0.43 5.00
N ASP A 121 -6.46 -1.46 4.32
CA ASP A 121 -7.09 -2.78 4.27
C ASP A 121 -7.20 -3.45 5.65
N GLY A 122 -6.22 -3.27 6.53
CA GLY A 122 -6.18 -3.85 7.87
C GLY A 122 -7.32 -3.32 8.74
N TYR A 123 -7.65 -2.03 8.60
CA TYR A 123 -8.85 -1.48 9.22
C TYR A 123 -10.13 -2.05 8.60
N ALA A 124 -10.21 -2.14 7.27
CA ALA A 124 -11.38 -2.72 6.60
C ALA A 124 -11.63 -4.20 6.98
N ALA A 125 -10.58 -4.94 7.32
CA ALA A 125 -10.65 -6.31 7.82
C ALA A 125 -11.15 -6.41 9.28
N LEU A 126 -10.89 -5.38 10.10
CA LEU A 126 -11.29 -5.28 11.50
C LEU A 126 -12.65 -4.59 11.70
N GLU A 127 -13.03 -3.68 10.79
CA GLU A 127 -14.25 -2.88 10.83
C GLU A 127 -15.52 -3.71 11.15
N PRO A 128 -15.74 -4.92 10.57
CA PRO A 128 -16.92 -5.73 10.88
C PRO A 128 -16.96 -6.26 12.32
N SER A 129 -15.82 -6.37 12.99
CA SER A 129 -15.69 -6.87 14.36
C SER A 129 -15.82 -5.77 15.42
N LEU A 130 -15.80 -4.50 15.02
CA LEU A 130 -15.91 -3.37 15.93
C LEU A 130 -17.37 -3.12 16.34
N SER A 131 -17.57 -2.57 17.54
CA SER A 131 -18.89 -2.15 18.01
C SER A 131 -19.46 -1.01 17.13
N PRO A 132 -20.79 -0.85 17.04
CA PRO A 132 -21.39 0.23 16.26
C PRO A 132 -20.94 1.64 16.67
N THR A 133 -20.74 1.87 17.98
CA THR A 133 -20.27 3.14 18.52
C THR A 133 -18.83 3.42 18.11
N THR A 134 -17.94 2.43 18.22
CA THR A 134 -16.55 2.53 17.76
C THR A 134 -16.47 2.79 16.26
N ARG A 135 -17.30 2.12 15.44
CA ARG A 135 -17.37 2.37 14.00
C ARG A 135 -17.82 3.80 13.68
N ALA A 136 -18.82 4.32 14.38
CA ALA A 136 -19.29 5.69 14.17
C ALA A 136 -18.20 6.73 14.46
N SER A 137 -17.47 6.57 15.57
CA SER A 137 -16.33 7.44 15.91
C SER A 137 -15.19 7.35 14.89
N LEU A 138 -14.80 6.13 14.48
CA LEU A 138 -13.71 5.95 13.53
C LEU A 138 -14.08 6.37 12.10
N ASN A 139 -15.36 6.32 11.73
CA ASN A 139 -15.84 6.86 10.46
C ASN A 139 -15.66 8.38 10.35
N GLN A 140 -15.73 9.13 11.47
CA GLN A 140 -15.45 10.57 11.48
C GLN A 140 -13.96 10.86 11.21
N VAL A 141 -13.07 9.97 11.65
CA VAL A 141 -11.61 10.10 11.50
C VAL A 141 -11.11 9.48 10.18
N LYS A 142 -11.96 8.74 9.45
CA LYS A 142 -11.59 7.99 8.23
C LYS A 142 -10.92 8.86 7.17
N GLY A 143 -11.33 10.11 7.02
CA GLY A 143 -10.72 11.05 6.07
C GLY A 143 -9.29 11.48 6.42
N TYR A 144 -8.89 11.36 7.69
CA TYR A 144 -7.57 11.76 8.18
C TYR A 144 -6.63 10.57 8.46
N GLY A 145 -7.10 9.33 8.35
CA GLY A 145 -6.33 8.15 8.76
C GLY A 145 -4.97 8.04 8.08
N ILE A 146 -4.91 8.27 6.76
CA ILE A 146 -3.64 8.28 6.02
C ILE A 146 -2.69 9.40 6.47
N LEU A 147 -3.22 10.57 6.80
CA LEU A 147 -2.43 11.71 7.29
C LEU A 147 -1.85 11.42 8.67
N VAL A 148 -2.62 10.79 9.55
CA VAL A 148 -2.15 10.34 10.87
C VAL A 148 -1.06 9.29 10.73
N LEU A 149 -1.24 8.30 9.84
CA LEU A 149 -0.20 7.30 9.57
C LEU A 149 1.10 7.95 9.10
N VAL A 150 1.00 8.87 8.15
CA VAL A 150 2.14 9.63 7.64
C VAL A 150 2.83 10.38 8.78
N ALA A 151 2.07 11.14 9.58
CA ALA A 151 2.62 11.88 10.71
C ALA A 151 3.32 10.96 11.73
N LEU A 152 2.76 9.77 11.99
CA LEU A 152 3.39 8.76 12.84
C LEU A 152 4.71 8.25 12.24
N LEU A 153 4.79 8.05 10.92
CA LEU A 153 6.03 7.61 10.26
C LEU A 153 7.13 8.68 10.26
N PHE A 154 6.81 9.96 10.53
CA PHE A 154 7.82 10.99 10.78
C PHE A 154 8.43 10.92 12.19
N VAL A 155 7.80 10.20 13.12
CA VAL A 155 8.35 9.99 14.46
C VAL A 155 9.51 8.99 14.37
N PRO A 156 10.76 9.36 14.75
CA PRO A 156 11.93 8.52 14.53
C PRO A 156 11.82 7.11 15.12
N ALA A 157 11.24 6.99 16.32
CA ALA A 157 11.05 5.69 16.97
C ALA A 157 10.08 4.79 16.19
N VAL A 158 8.97 5.34 15.69
CA VAL A 158 7.99 4.60 14.88
C VAL A 158 8.60 4.22 13.54
N ASN A 159 9.31 5.15 12.90
CA ASN A 159 10.02 4.94 11.66
C ASN A 159 11.02 3.78 11.77
N ALA A 160 11.85 3.79 12.82
CA ALA A 160 12.84 2.76 13.08
C ALA A 160 12.21 1.37 13.27
N VAL A 161 11.12 1.27 14.03
CA VAL A 161 10.38 0.01 14.21
C VAL A 161 9.75 -0.46 12.89
N PHE A 162 9.15 0.46 12.14
CA PHE A 162 8.49 0.16 10.87
C PHE A 162 9.49 -0.36 9.82
N PHE A 163 10.57 0.38 9.56
CA PHE A 163 11.61 -0.06 8.63
C PHE A 163 12.36 -1.28 9.16
N GLY A 164 12.62 -1.37 10.46
CA GLY A 164 13.21 -2.56 11.09
C GLY A 164 12.40 -3.82 10.85
N ALA A 165 11.07 -3.74 10.89
CA ALA A 165 10.20 -4.87 10.55
C ALA A 165 10.32 -5.27 9.07
N ILE A 166 10.38 -4.29 8.15
CA ILE A 166 10.56 -4.56 6.72
C ILE A 166 11.91 -5.23 6.47
N TYR A 167 13.00 -4.69 7.01
CA TYR A 167 14.34 -5.26 6.84
C TYR A 167 14.44 -6.65 7.48
N THR A 168 13.84 -6.87 8.65
CA THR A 168 13.78 -8.19 9.27
C THR A 168 13.09 -9.20 8.35
N LEU A 169 11.90 -8.87 7.82
CA LEU A 169 11.18 -9.76 6.91
C LEU A 169 11.93 -9.99 5.59
N PHE A 170 12.56 -8.94 5.05
CA PHE A 170 13.41 -9.06 3.86
C PHE A 170 14.59 -10.01 4.13
N GLY A 171 15.28 -9.84 5.26
CA GLY A 171 16.43 -10.64 5.67
C GLY A 171 16.11 -12.12 5.87
N LEU A 172 14.87 -12.49 6.23
CA LEU A 172 14.43 -13.90 6.30
C LEU A 172 14.60 -14.65 4.97
N SER A 173 14.63 -13.95 3.84
CA SER A 173 14.88 -14.57 2.53
C SER A 173 16.34 -15.00 2.30
N GLY A 174 17.27 -14.48 3.11
CA GLY A 174 18.70 -14.63 2.90
C GLY A 174 19.26 -13.83 1.72
N VAL A 175 18.47 -12.97 1.07
CA VAL A 175 18.96 -11.98 0.10
C VAL A 175 19.69 -10.88 0.87
N PRO A 176 20.91 -10.47 0.47
CA PRO A 176 21.63 -9.43 1.19
C PRO A 176 20.87 -8.09 1.19
N GLU A 177 20.73 -7.47 2.36
CA GLU A 177 19.95 -6.23 2.53
C GLU A 177 20.43 -5.07 1.65
N TYR A 178 21.73 -5.04 1.34
CA TYR A 178 22.31 -4.02 0.46
C TYR A 178 21.73 -4.05 -0.97
N PHE A 179 21.14 -5.17 -1.41
CA PHE A 179 20.48 -5.24 -2.72
C PHE A 179 19.31 -4.27 -2.81
N ALA A 180 18.45 -4.23 -1.78
CA ALA A 180 17.32 -3.31 -1.73
C ALA A 180 17.80 -1.85 -1.59
N GLY A 181 18.86 -1.61 -0.82
CA GLY A 181 19.49 -0.30 -0.68
C GLY A 181 20.06 0.24 -1.99
N ASN A 182 20.83 -0.59 -2.72
CA ASN A 182 21.36 -0.26 -4.03
C ASN A 182 20.25 -0.09 -5.08
N GLY A 183 19.19 -0.89 -5.02
CA GLY A 183 18.04 -0.73 -5.89
C GLY A 183 17.33 0.61 -5.67
N ASN A 184 17.13 1.01 -4.41
CA ASN A 184 16.61 2.33 -4.07
C ASN A 184 17.52 3.45 -4.61
N TYR A 185 18.85 3.30 -4.47
CA TYR A 185 19.80 4.28 -5.01
C TYR A 185 19.70 4.40 -6.54
N LEU A 186 19.69 3.28 -7.27
CA LEU A 186 19.55 3.26 -8.73
C LEU A 186 18.22 3.88 -9.21
N MET A 187 17.15 3.74 -8.43
CA MET A 187 15.85 4.31 -8.75
C MET A 187 15.74 5.80 -8.43
N ARG A 188 16.66 6.38 -7.64
CA ARG A 188 16.75 7.81 -7.32
C ARG A 188 17.78 8.53 -8.19
N PHE A 189 17.71 8.32 -9.50
CA PHE A 189 18.68 8.86 -10.47
C PHE A 189 18.76 10.40 -10.55
N TRP A 190 17.85 11.11 -9.86
CA TRP A 190 17.76 12.58 -9.87
C TRP A 190 18.39 13.27 -8.64
N ILE A 191 18.95 12.50 -7.71
CA ILE A 191 19.71 13.00 -6.55
C ILE A 191 21.20 12.84 -6.84
#